data_AF-A0A7L0NC86-F1
#
_entry.id   AF-A0A7L0NC86-F1
#
_cell.length_a   1.000
_cell.length_b   1.000
_cell.length_c   1.000
_cell.angle_alpha   90.00
_cell.angle_beta   90.00
_cell.angle_gamma   90.00
#
_symmetry.space_group_name_H-M   'P 1'
#
loop_
_entity.id
_entity.type
_entity.pdbx_description
1 polymer ?
#
loop_
_entity_poly.entity_id
_entity_poly.type
_entity_poly.pdbx_seq_one_letter_code
_entity_poly.pdbx_strand_id
1 'polypeptide(L)'
;WLVVDRKVYDVSRFSRQHPGGSRVIGHYAGQDATDAFVAFHKDKSLVSKYLRSLLLGELAADQPSFESKKKQSLLEDFRQLRGAVKQMGLLRPNYFFFSLIFLHLLVLDAASWLVVWYFGISFVPFLTGMTFFTVAQIQMGWFQHDLGHCSVFRKPRWNRLLQVVVINLLKGLPASWWNHLHNQHHAKPNCFRKDPDLNMHPLLFSLGKTLSMEVSMGKAEVSGLPVPHYNIFSFFSLERRRRSSCLTITSTSISSVS
;
A
#
# COMPACT_ATOMS: atom_id res chain seq x y z
N TRP A 1 15.73 -17.18 -7.30
CA TRP A 1 16.17 -16.01 -8.10
C TRP A 1 15.02 -15.02 -8.27
N LEU A 2 15.32 -13.81 -8.73
CA LEU A 2 14.32 -12.82 -9.16
C LEU A 2 14.78 -12.10 -10.42
N VAL A 3 13.84 -11.54 -11.17
CA VAL A 3 14.14 -10.76 -12.38
C VAL A 3 13.84 -9.29 -12.13
N VAL A 4 14.79 -8.41 -12.47
CA VAL A 4 14.59 -6.95 -12.48
C VAL A 4 15.21 -6.42 -13.77
N ASP A 5 14.40 -5.74 -14.58
CA ASP A 5 14.82 -5.17 -15.85
C ASP A 5 15.48 -6.22 -16.77
N ARG A 6 14.82 -7.38 -16.89
CA ARG A 6 15.29 -8.58 -17.60
C ARG A 6 16.59 -9.21 -17.09
N LYS A 7 17.21 -8.67 -16.04
CA LYS A 7 18.39 -9.24 -15.38
C LYS A 7 18.00 -10.22 -14.29
N VAL A 8 18.67 -11.36 -14.24
CA VAL A 8 18.44 -12.42 -13.25
C VAL A 8 19.39 -12.25 -12.08
N TYR A 9 18.84 -12.24 -10.87
CA TYR A 9 19.62 -12.09 -9.64
C TYR A 9 19.44 -13.30 -8.71
N ASP A 10 20.54 -13.80 -8.17
CA ASP A 10 20.50 -14.72 -7.04
C ASP A 10 20.38 -13.97 -5.72
N VAL A 11 19.19 -14.05 -5.15
CA VAL A 11 18.85 -13.42 -3.86
C VAL A 11 18.75 -14.42 -2.71
N SER A 12 19.13 -15.68 -2.92
CA SER A 12 18.90 -16.76 -1.94
C SER A 12 19.52 -16.43 -0.58
N ARG A 13 20.81 -16.04 -0.56
CA ARG A 13 21.51 -15.59 0.66
C ARG A 13 21.12 -14.18 1.06
N PHE A 14 21.02 -13.27 0.09
CA PHE A 14 20.72 -11.86 0.33
C PHE A 14 19.34 -11.63 0.96
N SER A 15 18.39 -12.54 0.75
CA SER A 15 17.03 -12.45 1.31
C SER A 15 17.01 -12.24 2.82
N ARG A 16 17.94 -12.84 3.56
CA ARG A 16 18.04 -12.73 5.03
C ARG A 16 18.67 -11.41 5.50
N GLN A 17 19.40 -10.72 4.61
CA GLN A 17 20.09 -9.46 4.88
C GLN A 17 19.34 -8.25 4.32
N HIS A 18 18.31 -8.49 3.50
CA HIS A 18 17.53 -7.44 2.87
C HIS A 18 16.84 -6.56 3.92
N PRO A 19 17.01 -5.22 3.89
CA PRO A 19 16.42 -4.32 4.88
C PRO A 19 14.89 -4.37 4.96
N GLY A 20 14.21 -4.73 3.86
CA GLY A 20 12.75 -4.93 3.83
C GLY A 20 12.30 -6.31 4.34
N GLY A 21 13.23 -7.13 4.82
CA GLY A 21 12.99 -8.50 5.28
C GLY A 21 12.95 -9.55 4.16
N SER A 22 13.11 -10.80 4.56
CA SER A 22 13.14 -11.97 3.65
C SER A 22 11.78 -12.30 3.05
N ARG A 23 10.70 -12.05 3.81
CA ARG A 23 9.32 -12.37 3.41
C ARG A 23 8.90 -11.63 2.14
N VAL A 24 9.21 -10.34 2.03
CA VAL A 24 8.94 -9.53 0.83
C VAL A 24 9.67 -10.08 -0.39
N ILE A 25 10.94 -10.46 -0.26
CA ILE A 25 11.70 -11.07 -1.37
C ILE A 25 11.10 -12.43 -1.75
N GLY A 26 10.75 -13.26 -0.76
CA GLY A 26 10.12 -14.56 -0.99
C GLY A 26 8.82 -14.47 -1.77
N HIS A 27 8.03 -13.40 -1.60
CA HIS A 27 6.81 -13.18 -2.36
C HIS A 27 7.01 -13.07 -3.88
N TYR A 28 8.21 -12.67 -4.30
CA TYR A 28 8.62 -12.46 -5.70
C TYR A 28 9.63 -13.50 -6.21
N ALA A 29 9.89 -14.56 -5.44
CA ALA A 29 10.78 -15.62 -5.89
C ALA A 29 10.29 -16.17 -7.26
N GLY A 30 11.22 -16.27 -8.21
CA GLY A 30 10.99 -16.76 -9.57
C GLY A 30 10.20 -15.82 -10.48
N GLN A 31 9.99 -14.56 -10.10
CA GLN A 31 9.17 -13.61 -10.86
C GLN A 31 9.98 -12.41 -11.35
N ASP A 32 9.45 -11.76 -12.40
CA ASP A 32 9.78 -10.37 -12.69
C ASP A 32 9.17 -9.46 -11.62
N ALA A 33 10.06 -8.82 -10.86
CA ALA A 33 9.77 -7.91 -9.77
C ALA A 33 10.14 -6.46 -10.12
N THR A 34 10.30 -6.12 -11.40
CA THR A 34 10.80 -4.81 -11.85
C THR A 34 9.97 -3.65 -11.28
N ASP A 35 8.64 -3.70 -11.42
CA ASP A 35 7.79 -2.60 -10.98
C ASP A 35 7.78 -2.46 -9.45
N ALA A 36 7.76 -3.57 -8.73
CA ALA A 36 7.87 -3.60 -7.27
C ALA A 36 9.22 -3.04 -6.81
N PHE A 37 10.31 -3.47 -7.45
CA PHE A 37 11.64 -2.97 -7.20
C PHE A 37 11.73 -1.46 -7.43
N VAL A 38 11.10 -0.93 -8.49
CA VAL A 38 11.02 0.51 -8.76
C VAL A 38 10.16 1.27 -7.76
N ALA A 39 9.10 0.65 -7.22
CA ALA A 39 8.26 1.26 -6.21
C ALA A 39 8.97 1.44 -4.86
N PHE A 40 9.65 0.40 -4.36
CA PHE A 40 10.27 0.40 -3.04
C PHE A 40 11.66 1.05 -2.99
N HIS A 41 12.43 0.99 -4.08
CA HIS A 41 13.82 1.47 -4.10
C HIS A 41 13.95 2.81 -4.79
N LYS A 42 13.79 3.90 -4.03
CA LYS A 42 13.96 5.29 -4.50
C LYS A 42 15.42 5.63 -4.83
N ASP A 43 16.37 5.17 -4.00
CA ASP A 43 17.81 5.41 -4.22
C ASP A 43 18.42 4.31 -5.11
N LYS A 44 18.44 4.57 -6.41
CA LYS A 44 19.00 3.62 -7.39
C LYS A 44 20.52 3.47 -7.28
N SER A 45 21.21 4.51 -6.82
CA SER A 45 22.67 4.51 -6.70
C SER A 45 23.14 3.56 -5.60
N LEU A 46 22.48 3.61 -4.44
CA LEU A 46 22.75 2.71 -3.33
C LEU A 46 22.45 1.27 -3.70
N VAL A 47 21.28 1.02 -4.28
CA VAL A 47 20.82 -0.35 -4.54
C VAL A 47 21.61 -1.00 -5.68
N SER A 48 22.07 -0.24 -6.67
CA SER A 48 22.95 -0.76 -7.73
C SER A 48 24.23 -1.39 -7.17
N LYS A 49 24.78 -0.87 -6.06
CA LYS A 49 25.98 -1.44 -5.42
C LYS A 49 25.74 -2.89 -4.95
N TYR A 50 24.57 -3.16 -4.38
CA TYR A 50 24.18 -4.50 -3.94
C TYR A 50 23.81 -5.41 -5.12
N LEU A 51 23.12 -4.88 -6.14
CA LEU A 51 22.69 -5.69 -7.28
C LEU A 51 23.85 -6.28 -8.09
N ARG A 52 24.97 -5.54 -8.20
CA ARG A 52 26.14 -5.99 -8.98
C ARG A 52 26.68 -7.34 -8.52
N SER A 53 26.73 -7.59 -7.21
CA SER A 53 27.23 -8.85 -6.66
C SER A 53 26.23 -10.01 -6.73
N LEU A 54 24.96 -9.72 -7.06
CA LEU A 54 23.89 -10.71 -7.10
C LEU A 54 23.53 -11.12 -8.54
N LEU A 55 24.09 -10.44 -9.54
CA LEU A 55 23.75 -10.64 -10.95
C LEU A 55 24.28 -11.99 -11.44
N LEU A 56 23.38 -12.82 -11.96
CA LEU A 56 23.72 -14.08 -12.62
C LEU A 56 23.85 -13.92 -14.13
N GLY A 57 22.99 -13.09 -14.74
CA GLY A 57 22.92 -12.90 -16.18
C GLY A 57 21.64 -12.19 -16.61
N GLU A 58 21.27 -12.32 -17.88
CA GLU A 58 20.07 -11.70 -18.47
C GLU A 58 19.16 -12.77 -19.07
N LEU A 59 17.85 -12.52 -19.10
CA LEU A 59 16.91 -13.40 -19.80
C LEU A 59 17.20 -13.40 -21.30
N ALA A 60 17.20 -14.59 -21.90
CA ALA A 60 17.25 -14.77 -23.34
C ALA A 60 16.16 -13.93 -24.05
N ALA A 61 16.48 -13.39 -25.23
CA ALA A 61 15.64 -12.40 -25.92
C ALA A 61 14.22 -12.92 -26.25
N ASP A 62 14.11 -14.21 -26.51
CA ASP A 62 12.88 -14.95 -26.79
C ASP A 62 12.07 -15.27 -25.54
N GLN A 63 12.67 -15.23 -24.35
CA GLN A 63 11.99 -15.52 -23.09
C GLN A 63 11.18 -14.30 -22.62
N PRO A 64 9.84 -14.45 -22.48
CA PRO A 64 9.01 -13.40 -21.95
C PRO A 64 9.23 -13.26 -20.44
N SER A 65 9.27 -12.02 -19.95
CA SER A 65 9.35 -11.75 -18.51
C SER A 65 8.02 -11.97 -17.79
N PHE A 66 6.92 -12.13 -18.54
CA PHE A 66 5.56 -12.29 -18.02
C PHE A 66 4.85 -13.45 -18.72
N GLU A 67 4.07 -14.22 -17.95
CA GLU A 67 3.35 -15.39 -18.47
C GLU A 67 2.15 -15.04 -19.38
N SER A 68 1.57 -13.84 -19.25
CA SER A 68 0.34 -13.47 -19.96
C SER A 68 0.48 -12.12 -20.68
N LYS A 69 0.11 -12.10 -21.97
CA LYS A 69 0.03 -10.86 -22.77
C LYS A 69 -0.90 -9.81 -22.15
N LYS A 70 -2.02 -10.24 -21.55
CA LYS A 70 -2.95 -9.34 -20.83
C LYS A 70 -2.28 -8.66 -19.63
N LYS A 71 -1.42 -9.39 -18.92
CA LYS A 71 -0.68 -8.84 -17.78
C LYS A 71 0.36 -7.83 -18.25
N GLN A 72 1.03 -8.13 -19.36
CA GLN A 72 2.00 -7.22 -19.95
C GLN A 72 1.34 -5.90 -20.36
N SER A 73 0.22 -5.94 -21.10
CA SER A 73 -0.46 -4.71 -21.53
C SER A 73 -0.90 -3.86 -20.34
N LEU A 74 -1.46 -4.47 -19.29
CA LEU A 74 -1.87 -3.73 -18.08
C LEU A 74 -0.69 -3.07 -17.34
N LEU A 75 0.47 -3.73 -17.31
CA LEU A 75 1.68 -3.14 -16.73
C LEU A 75 2.23 -1.99 -17.58
N GLU A 76 2.16 -2.11 -18.90
CA GLU A 76 2.53 -1.04 -19.83
C GLU A 76 1.61 0.18 -19.66
N ASP A 77 0.29 -0.03 -19.59
CA ASP A 77 -0.69 1.02 -19.33
C ASP A 77 -0.39 1.73 -17.98
N PHE A 78 -0.11 0.96 -16.93
CA PHE A 78 0.25 1.52 -15.62
C PHE A 78 1.55 2.32 -15.67
N ARG A 79 2.55 1.86 -16.41
CA ARG A 79 3.82 2.59 -16.60
C ARG A 79 3.62 3.89 -17.35
N GLN A 80 2.78 3.89 -18.40
CA GLN A 80 2.41 5.11 -19.14
C GLN A 80 1.68 6.10 -18.23
N LEU A 81 0.68 5.66 -17.47
CA LEU A 81 -0.04 6.48 -16.50
C LEU A 81 0.92 7.10 -15.47
N ARG A 82 1.82 6.30 -14.90
CA ARG A 82 2.83 6.79 -13.95
C ARG A 82 3.76 7.82 -14.59
N GLY A 83 4.12 7.64 -15.86
CA GLY A 83 4.88 8.60 -16.64
C GLY A 83 4.15 9.94 -16.78
N ALA A 84 2.89 9.90 -17.19
CA ALA A 84 2.04 11.08 -17.33
C ALA A 84 1.87 11.83 -15.99
N VAL A 85 1.55 11.12 -14.91
CA VAL A 85 1.42 11.69 -13.55
C VAL A 85 2.70 12.38 -13.08
N LYS A 86 3.87 11.80 -13.41
CA LYS A 86 5.17 12.42 -13.11
C LYS A 86 5.42 13.69 -13.93
N GLN A 87 5.11 13.66 -15.24
CA GLN A 87 5.29 14.81 -16.13
C GLN A 87 4.39 15.98 -15.73
N MET A 88 3.16 15.70 -15.30
CA MET A 88 2.23 16.70 -14.77
C MET A 88 2.66 17.27 -13.40
N GLY A 89 3.70 16.72 -12.78
CA GLY A 89 4.20 17.19 -11.49
C GLY A 89 3.29 16.88 -10.30
N LEU A 90 2.29 16.00 -10.46
CA LEU A 90 1.30 15.66 -9.43
C LEU A 90 1.91 14.94 -8.22
N LEU A 91 3.15 14.43 -8.34
CA LEU A 91 3.89 13.81 -7.24
C LEU A 91 4.74 14.81 -6.43
N ARG A 92 4.66 16.12 -6.74
CA ARG A 92 5.37 17.14 -5.96
C ARG A 92 4.58 17.45 -4.68
N PRO A 93 5.20 17.33 -3.49
CA PRO A 93 4.50 17.61 -2.25
C PRO A 93 4.16 19.11 -2.13
N ASN A 94 2.95 19.39 -1.66
CA ASN A 94 2.51 20.74 -1.30
C ASN A 94 2.60 20.91 0.23
N TYR A 95 3.63 21.61 0.70
CA TYR A 95 3.86 21.77 2.14
C TYR A 95 2.78 22.58 2.82
N PHE A 96 2.25 23.62 2.17
CA PHE A 96 1.21 24.46 2.73
C PHE A 96 -0.06 23.64 3.00
N PHE A 97 -0.48 22.83 2.03
CA PHE A 97 -1.61 21.91 2.19
C PHE A 97 -1.42 20.98 3.39
N PHE A 98 -0.29 20.27 3.46
CA PHE A 98 -0.04 19.33 4.55
C PHE A 98 0.15 20.01 5.92
N SER A 99 0.70 21.22 5.96
CA SER A 99 0.79 22.03 7.19
C SER A 99 -0.59 22.44 7.69
N LEU A 100 -1.50 22.84 6.80
CA LEU A 100 -2.89 23.16 7.17
C LEU A 100 -3.64 21.91 7.64
N ILE A 101 -3.47 20.77 6.98
CA ILE A 101 -4.04 19.50 7.45
C ILE A 101 -3.52 19.19 8.85
N PHE A 102 -2.21 19.25 9.07
CA PHE A 102 -1.66 18.95 10.39
C PHE A 102 -2.15 19.91 11.47
N LEU A 103 -2.23 21.22 11.17
CA LEU A 103 -2.79 22.22 12.08
C LEU A 103 -4.27 21.92 12.40
N HIS A 104 -5.08 21.61 11.39
CA HIS A 104 -6.49 21.25 11.56
C HIS A 104 -6.66 20.07 12.52
N LEU A 105 -5.82 19.04 12.40
CA LEU A 105 -5.85 17.88 13.29
C LEU A 105 -5.51 18.24 14.73
N LEU A 106 -4.48 19.08 14.95
CA LEU A 106 -4.12 19.54 16.29
C LEU A 106 -5.21 20.42 16.91
N VAL A 107 -5.86 21.26 16.11
CA VAL A 107 -6.97 22.11 16.57
C VAL A 107 -8.18 21.27 16.96
N LEU A 108 -8.57 20.28 16.14
CA LEU A 108 -9.68 19.38 16.48
C LEU A 108 -9.41 18.55 17.74
N ASP A 109 -8.19 18.03 17.88
CA ASP A 109 -7.80 17.26 19.05
C ASP A 109 -7.83 18.13 20.32
N ALA A 110 -7.24 19.33 20.28
CA ALA A 110 -7.31 20.29 21.38
C ALA A 110 -8.76 20.71 21.70
N ALA A 111 -9.58 20.96 20.67
CA ALA A 111 -10.99 21.32 20.84
C ALA A 111 -11.78 20.21 21.55
N SER A 112 -11.51 18.94 21.26
CA SER A 112 -12.11 17.81 21.99
C SER A 112 -11.87 17.92 23.50
N TRP A 113 -10.61 18.08 23.90
CA TRP A 113 -10.23 18.20 25.31
C TRP A 113 -10.83 19.45 25.97
N LEU A 114 -10.81 20.58 25.26
CA LEU A 114 -11.35 21.85 25.76
C LEU A 114 -12.87 21.78 25.99
N VAL A 115 -13.62 21.11 25.12
CA VAL A 115 -15.08 20.93 25.29
C VAL A 115 -15.37 20.18 26.60
N VAL A 116 -14.69 19.05 26.84
CA VAL A 116 -14.91 18.26 28.05
C VAL A 116 -14.41 19.00 29.30
N TRP A 117 -13.29 19.70 29.21
CA TRP A 117 -12.71 20.44 30.32
C TRP A 117 -13.59 21.63 30.75
N TYR A 118 -14.13 22.40 29.80
CA TYR A 118 -14.89 23.62 30.09
C TYR A 118 -16.37 23.34 30.39
N PHE A 119 -17.03 22.48 29.61
CA PHE A 119 -18.47 22.20 29.75
C PHE A 119 -18.77 20.96 30.62
N GLY A 120 -17.73 20.27 31.11
CA GLY A 120 -17.85 19.08 31.94
C GLY A 120 -18.19 17.80 31.17
N ILE A 121 -18.50 16.73 31.92
CA ILE A 121 -18.70 15.37 31.39
C ILE A 121 -20.20 15.04 31.23
N SER A 122 -21.03 16.06 31.04
CA SER A 122 -22.44 15.83 30.72
C SER A 122 -22.58 15.18 29.34
N PHE A 123 -23.71 14.52 29.08
CA PHE A 123 -23.90 13.68 27.89
C PHE A 123 -23.55 14.40 26.57
N VAL A 124 -23.97 15.65 26.42
CA VAL A 124 -23.77 16.42 25.19
C VAL A 124 -22.28 16.80 24.98
N PRO A 125 -21.60 17.54 25.88
CA PRO A 125 -20.17 17.83 25.75
C PRO A 125 -19.30 16.60 25.61
N PHE A 126 -19.61 15.52 26.34
CA PHE A 126 -18.88 14.26 26.22
C PHE A 126 -18.96 13.68 24.80
N LEU A 127 -20.16 13.56 24.23
CA LEU A 127 -20.34 13.07 22.86
C LEU A 127 -19.73 13.99 21.80
N THR A 128 -19.84 15.31 22.00
CA THR A 128 -19.22 16.30 21.11
C THR A 128 -17.70 16.18 21.12
N GLY A 129 -17.07 16.13 22.30
CA GLY A 129 -15.64 15.91 22.45
C GLY A 129 -15.21 14.58 21.82
N MET A 130 -15.92 13.49 22.12
CA MET A 130 -15.65 12.17 21.54
C MET A 130 -15.70 12.19 20.01
N THR A 131 -16.63 12.93 19.41
CA THR A 131 -16.75 13.06 17.96
C THR A 131 -15.55 13.81 17.38
N PHE A 132 -15.18 14.95 17.96
CA PHE A 132 -13.98 15.71 17.53
C PHE A 132 -12.71 14.88 17.65
N PHE A 133 -12.52 14.19 18.77
CA PHE A 133 -11.39 13.30 18.99
C PHE A 133 -11.37 12.17 17.95
N THR A 134 -12.50 11.51 17.72
CA THR A 134 -12.57 10.38 16.78
C THR A 134 -12.24 10.82 15.36
N VAL A 135 -12.80 11.93 14.90
CA VAL A 135 -12.51 12.49 13.58
C VAL A 135 -11.03 12.86 13.46
N ALA A 136 -10.48 13.57 14.47
CA ALA A 136 -9.07 13.94 14.49
C ALA A 136 -8.16 12.70 14.43
N GLN A 137 -8.43 11.68 15.24
CA GLN A 137 -7.58 10.48 15.32
C GLN A 137 -7.64 9.61 14.07
N ILE A 138 -8.80 9.50 13.40
CA ILE A 138 -8.93 8.81 12.12
C ILE A 138 -8.12 9.55 11.04
N GLN A 139 -8.34 10.86 10.90
CA GLN A 139 -7.63 11.66 9.89
C GLN A 139 -6.12 11.73 10.17
N MET A 140 -5.71 11.82 11.43
CA MET A 140 -4.31 11.72 11.85
C MET A 140 -3.69 10.38 11.43
N GLY A 141 -4.48 9.30 11.42
CA GLY A 141 -4.05 8.00 10.90
C GLY A 141 -3.67 8.06 9.41
N TRP A 142 -4.51 8.69 8.60
CA TRP A 142 -4.23 8.90 7.16
C TRP A 142 -3.04 9.84 6.93
N PHE A 143 -2.92 10.91 7.72
CA PHE A 143 -1.75 11.79 7.67
C PHE A 143 -0.45 11.03 8.00
N GLN A 144 -0.47 10.18 9.03
CA GLN A 144 0.63 9.27 9.36
C GLN A 144 0.93 8.28 8.24
N HIS A 145 -0.09 7.74 7.57
CA HIS A 145 0.07 6.87 6.42
C HIS A 145 0.83 7.57 5.29
N ASP A 146 0.48 8.82 4.97
CA ASP A 146 1.15 9.60 3.92
C ASP A 146 2.59 9.96 4.28
N LEU A 147 2.87 10.20 5.58
CA LEU A 147 4.24 10.32 6.09
C LEU A 147 5.01 9.01 5.90
N GLY A 148 4.39 7.87 6.18
CA GLY A 148 4.98 6.54 5.94
C GLY A 148 5.38 6.29 4.48
N HIS A 149 4.54 6.73 3.54
CA HIS A 149 4.84 6.69 2.10
C HIS A 149 5.88 7.72 1.63
N CYS A 150 6.30 8.60 2.53
CA CYS A 150 7.15 9.75 2.26
C CYS A 150 6.56 10.70 1.21
N SER A 151 5.27 10.99 1.33
CA SER A 151 4.51 11.85 0.40
C SER A 151 4.43 13.31 0.86
N VAL A 152 4.72 13.61 2.13
CA VAL A 152 4.57 14.96 2.72
C VAL A 152 5.79 15.83 2.48
N PHE A 153 7.00 15.31 2.70
CA PHE A 153 8.26 16.01 2.45
C PHE A 153 9.05 15.39 1.30
N ARG A 154 9.86 16.22 0.60
CA ARG A 154 10.76 15.73 -0.45
C ARG A 154 11.83 14.78 0.09
N LYS A 155 12.39 15.09 1.27
CA LYS A 155 13.45 14.27 1.89
C LYS A 155 12.81 13.21 2.81
N PRO A 156 13.06 11.90 2.60
CA PRO A 156 12.48 10.83 3.43
C PRO A 156 12.77 10.96 4.93
N ARG A 157 13.92 11.55 5.30
CA ARG A 157 14.30 11.77 6.72
C ARG A 157 13.25 12.56 7.51
N TRP A 158 12.66 13.59 6.90
CA TRP A 158 11.70 14.47 7.57
C TRP A 158 10.34 13.80 7.70
N ASN A 159 9.94 13.03 6.68
CA ASN A 159 8.75 12.19 6.78
C ASN A 159 8.88 11.17 7.90
N ARG A 160 10.01 10.46 8.01
CA ARG A 160 10.23 9.47 9.08
C ARG A 160 10.22 10.11 10.46
N LEU A 161 10.87 11.26 10.63
CA LEU A 161 10.88 11.98 11.91
C LEU A 161 9.45 12.35 12.33
N LEU A 162 8.69 13.01 11.43
CA LEU A 162 7.34 13.42 11.75
C LEU A 162 6.38 12.23 11.89
N GLN A 163 6.57 11.15 11.12
CA GLN A 163 5.83 9.90 11.27
C GLN A 163 5.98 9.35 12.68
N VAL A 164 7.21 9.28 13.20
CA VAL A 164 7.49 8.81 14.57
C VAL A 164 6.78 9.69 15.59
N VAL A 165 6.84 11.02 15.44
CA VAL A 165 6.09 11.94 16.32
C VAL A 165 4.60 11.64 16.27
N VAL A 166 4.01 11.57 15.09
CA VAL A 166 2.56 11.37 14.95
C VAL A 166 2.13 10.00 15.49
N ILE A 167 2.77 8.91 15.07
CA ILE A 167 2.31 7.57 15.41
C ILE A 167 2.73 7.12 16.80
N ASN A 168 3.99 7.38 17.20
CA ASN A 168 4.48 6.93 18.50
C ASN A 168 3.94 7.84 19.62
N LEU A 169 4.05 9.17 19.47
CA LEU A 169 3.70 10.10 20.54
C LEU A 169 2.20 10.41 20.55
N LEU A 170 1.61 10.82 19.43
CA LEU A 170 0.21 11.26 19.41
C LEU A 170 -0.79 10.09 19.36
N LYS A 171 -0.41 8.95 18.76
CA LYS A 171 -1.30 7.77 18.64
C LYS A 171 -0.92 6.61 19.56
N GLY A 172 0.28 6.61 20.15
CA GLY A 172 0.73 5.54 21.05
C GLY A 172 1.09 4.22 20.37
N LEU A 173 1.37 4.21 19.06
CA LEU A 173 1.69 3.01 18.28
C LEU A 173 3.11 3.06 17.69
N PRO A 174 3.85 1.93 17.61
CA PRO A 174 5.21 1.96 17.06
C PRO A 174 5.23 2.16 15.53
N ALA A 175 5.96 3.19 15.05
CA ALA A 175 6.19 3.41 13.62
C ALA A 175 6.83 2.20 12.92
N SER A 176 7.70 1.48 13.62
CA SER A 176 8.36 0.28 13.10
C SER A 176 7.37 -0.85 12.81
N TRP A 177 6.41 -1.09 13.71
CA TRP A 177 5.34 -2.07 13.54
C TRP A 177 4.49 -1.74 12.30
N TRP A 178 4.02 -0.49 12.22
CA TRP A 178 3.21 -0.05 11.10
C TRP A 178 3.99 -0.16 9.79
N ASN A 179 5.21 0.38 9.72
CA ASN A 179 6.04 0.30 8.53
C ASN A 179 6.34 -1.14 8.12
N HIS A 180 6.56 -2.06 9.06
CA HIS A 180 6.84 -3.46 8.77
C HIS A 180 5.65 -4.18 8.13
N LEU A 181 4.45 -4.03 8.68
CA LEU A 181 3.23 -4.66 8.15
C LEU A 181 2.78 -3.98 6.86
N HIS A 182 2.72 -2.64 6.86
CA HIS A 182 2.26 -1.84 5.74
C HIS A 182 3.11 -2.02 4.48
N ASN A 183 4.44 -2.11 4.63
CA ASN A 183 5.32 -2.38 3.49
C ASN A 183 5.10 -3.80 2.92
N GLN A 184 4.74 -4.78 3.76
CA GLN A 184 4.41 -6.13 3.29
C GLN A 184 3.07 -6.16 2.56
N HIS A 185 2.07 -5.46 3.09
CA HIS A 185 0.79 -5.25 2.40
C HIS A 185 1.03 -4.67 1.01
N HIS A 186 1.76 -3.56 0.91
CA HIS A 186 2.05 -2.93 -0.39
C HIS A 186 2.99 -3.75 -1.29
N ALA A 187 3.75 -4.71 -0.75
CA ALA A 187 4.54 -5.60 -1.56
C ALA A 187 3.64 -6.53 -2.38
N LYS A 188 2.62 -7.16 -1.80
CA LYS A 188 1.64 -7.94 -2.56
C LYS A 188 0.25 -7.80 -1.93
N PRO A 189 -0.47 -6.71 -2.24
CA PRO A 189 -1.76 -6.44 -1.62
C PRO A 189 -2.81 -7.45 -2.09
N ASN A 190 -3.77 -7.74 -1.23
CA ASN A 190 -4.91 -8.62 -1.47
C ASN A 190 -4.52 -10.04 -1.95
N CYS A 191 -3.29 -10.48 -1.67
CA CYS A 191 -2.81 -11.80 -2.02
C CYS A 191 -2.81 -12.69 -0.79
N PHE A 192 -3.67 -13.71 -0.77
CA PHE A 192 -3.76 -14.64 0.36
C PHE A 192 -2.39 -15.25 0.73
N ARG A 193 -2.11 -15.34 2.04
CA ARG A 193 -0.82 -15.76 2.66
C ARG A 193 0.37 -14.83 2.42
N LYS A 194 0.27 -13.83 1.54
CA LYS A 194 1.33 -12.86 1.28
C LYS A 194 1.03 -11.54 1.98
N ASP A 195 -0.19 -11.04 1.81
CA ASP A 195 -0.70 -9.85 2.46
C ASP A 195 -1.00 -10.11 3.96
N PRO A 196 -0.32 -9.44 4.89
CA PRO A 196 -0.60 -9.58 6.32
C PRO A 196 -2.00 -9.09 6.72
N ASP A 197 -2.62 -8.19 5.96
CA ASP A 197 -3.92 -7.61 6.30
C ASP A 197 -5.06 -8.64 6.16
N LEU A 198 -4.81 -9.74 5.42
CA LEU A 198 -5.73 -10.86 5.27
C LEU A 198 -5.56 -11.95 6.35
N ASN A 199 -4.59 -11.80 7.27
CA ASN A 199 -4.34 -12.79 8.32
C ASN A 199 -5.39 -12.79 9.45
N MET A 200 -6.42 -11.94 9.36
CA MET A 200 -7.52 -11.88 10.34
C MET A 200 -8.64 -12.90 10.05
N HIS A 201 -8.45 -13.78 9.07
CA HIS A 201 -9.35 -14.90 8.80
C HIS A 201 -9.31 -15.94 9.94
N PRO A 202 -10.46 -16.48 10.40
CA PRO A 202 -11.82 -16.24 9.92
C PRO A 202 -12.58 -15.12 10.68
N LEU A 203 -11.95 -14.47 11.65
CA LEU A 203 -12.64 -13.65 12.65
C LEU A 203 -13.19 -12.33 12.11
N LEU A 204 -12.43 -11.61 11.27
CA LEU A 204 -12.85 -10.30 10.73
C LEU A 204 -13.13 -10.33 9.23
N PHE A 205 -12.40 -11.15 8.48
CA PHE A 205 -12.58 -11.33 7.05
C PHE A 205 -12.79 -12.81 6.72
N SER A 206 -13.88 -13.12 6.02
CA SER A 206 -14.13 -14.46 5.49
C SER A 206 -13.53 -14.58 4.09
N LEU A 207 -12.65 -15.56 3.90
CA LEU A 207 -12.05 -15.87 2.61
C LEU A 207 -12.90 -16.98 1.99
N GLY A 208 -13.93 -16.57 1.26
CA GLY A 208 -14.81 -17.47 0.52
C GLY A 208 -14.35 -17.69 -0.93
N LYS A 209 -14.95 -18.67 -1.61
CA LYS A 209 -14.80 -18.84 -3.08
C LYS A 209 -15.37 -17.66 -3.87
N THR A 210 -16.21 -16.85 -3.23
CA THR A 210 -16.79 -15.63 -3.77
C THR A 210 -15.98 -14.44 -3.25
N LEU A 211 -14.95 -14.05 -3.99
CA LEU A 211 -14.30 -12.76 -3.76
C LEU A 211 -15.18 -11.64 -4.35
N SER A 212 -15.09 -10.44 -3.78
CA SER A 212 -15.76 -9.25 -4.31
C SER A 212 -15.47 -9.10 -5.80
N MET A 213 -16.52 -9.05 -6.62
CA MET A 213 -16.36 -8.81 -8.05
C MET A 213 -15.85 -7.39 -8.26
N GLU A 214 -14.80 -7.24 -9.07
CA GLU A 214 -14.44 -5.96 -9.64
C GLU A 214 -15.60 -5.53 -10.54
N VAL A 215 -16.45 -4.62 -10.05
CA VAL A 215 -17.43 -3.92 -10.89
C VAL A 215 -16.62 -2.95 -11.75
N SER A 216 -15.97 -3.49 -12.78
CA SER A 216 -15.55 -2.67 -13.91
C SER A 216 -16.79 -1.91 -14.38
N MET A 217 -16.72 -0.57 -14.36
CA MET A 217 -17.75 0.31 -14.91
C MET A 217 -17.76 0.13 -16.44
N GLY A 218 -18.17 -1.03 -16.91
CA GLY A 218 -18.53 -1.29 -18.29
C GLY A 218 -19.97 -0.85 -18.48
N LYS A 219 -20.16 0.33 -19.07
CA LYS A 219 -21.39 0.80 -19.75
C LYS A 219 -22.72 0.26 -19.19
N ALA A 220 -22.93 0.37 -17.88
CA ALA A 220 -24.25 0.21 -17.30
C ALA A 220 -24.75 1.62 -17.00
N GLU A 221 -25.57 2.13 -17.91
CA GLU A 221 -26.37 3.33 -17.73
C GLU A 221 -27.39 3.04 -16.62
N VAL A 222 -26.96 3.18 -15.36
CA VAL A 222 -27.86 3.12 -14.20
C VAL A 222 -28.21 4.56 -13.86
N SER A 223 -29.30 5.01 -14.46
CA SER A 223 -30.03 6.22 -14.12
C SER A 223 -30.23 6.32 -12.60
N GLY A 224 -29.70 7.38 -11.99
CA GLY A 224 -30.27 7.94 -10.75
C GLY A 224 -29.58 7.68 -9.42
N LEU A 225 -28.36 7.11 -9.37
CA LEU A 225 -27.62 7.01 -8.09
C LEU A 225 -26.44 8.00 -8.03
N PRO A 226 -26.34 8.85 -7.00
CA PRO A 226 -25.21 9.75 -6.84
C PRO A 226 -23.93 8.95 -6.58
N VAL A 227 -22.89 9.28 -7.33
CA VAL A 227 -21.55 8.70 -7.24
C VAL A 227 -21.02 8.87 -5.81
N PRO A 228 -20.76 7.80 -5.03
CA PRO A 228 -20.11 7.95 -3.75
C PRO A 228 -18.61 8.10 -3.98
N HIS A 229 -18.11 9.29 -3.67
CA HIS A 229 -16.69 9.56 -3.55
C HIS A 229 -16.12 8.80 -2.33
N TYR A 230 -15.06 8.01 -2.59
CA TYR A 230 -14.09 7.39 -1.66
C TYR A 230 -14.55 6.25 -0.71
N ASN A 231 -14.02 5.05 -1.03
CA ASN A 231 -13.36 4.09 -0.13
C ASN A 231 -14.00 3.77 1.24
N ILE A 232 -15.17 3.14 1.24
CA ILE A 232 -15.56 2.23 2.32
C ILE A 232 -16.04 0.93 1.66
N PHE A 233 -15.20 -0.11 1.68
CA PHE A 233 -15.65 -1.47 1.37
C PHE A 233 -16.46 -1.99 2.57
N SER A 234 -17.75 -1.64 2.61
CA SER A 234 -18.70 -2.32 3.48
C SER A 234 -19.13 -3.62 2.79
N PHE A 235 -18.75 -4.76 3.37
CA PHE A 235 -19.12 -6.08 2.87
C PHE A 235 -20.55 -6.42 3.30
N PHE A 236 -21.52 -6.28 2.39
CA PHE A 236 -22.80 -6.97 2.50
C PHE A 236 -22.87 -8.07 1.43
N SER A 237 -22.82 -9.32 1.88
CA SER A 237 -22.99 -10.49 1.00
C SER A 237 -24.48 -10.71 0.76
N LEU A 238 -24.98 -10.31 -0.41
CA LEU A 238 -26.26 -10.80 -0.93
C LEU A 238 -25.99 -11.96 -1.89
N GLU A 239 -26.43 -13.14 -1.47
CA GLU A 239 -26.11 -14.41 -2.10
C GLU A 239 -26.88 -14.62 -3.40
N ARG A 240 -26.18 -14.59 -4.54
CA ARG A 240 -26.67 -15.21 -5.79
C ARG A 240 -25.54 -15.92 -6.51
N ARG A 241 -25.59 -17.26 -6.43
CA ARG A 241 -24.64 -18.21 -7.05
C ARG A 241 -24.49 -17.96 -8.56
N ARG A 242 -23.34 -17.45 -9.00
CA ARG A 242 -22.76 -17.76 -10.32
C ARG A 242 -21.25 -17.90 -10.21
N ARG A 243 -20.73 -19.00 -10.75
CA ARG A 243 -19.30 -19.32 -10.84
C ARG A 243 -18.57 -18.18 -11.55
N SER A 244 -17.57 -17.59 -10.91
CA SER A 244 -16.62 -16.70 -11.58
C SER A 244 -15.20 -17.00 -11.09
N SER A 245 -14.30 -17.13 -12.05
CA SER A 245 -12.90 -17.49 -11.84
C SER A 245 -12.18 -16.36 -11.12
N CYS A 246 -11.64 -16.66 -9.94
CA CYS A 246 -10.72 -15.78 -9.24
C CYS A 246 -9.48 -15.56 -10.12
N LEU A 247 -9.22 -14.32 -10.53
CA LEU A 247 -7.91 -13.91 -11.04
C LEU A 247 -6.96 -13.75 -9.84
N THR A 248 -6.65 -14.87 -9.19
CA THR A 248 -5.48 -14.96 -8.33
C THR A 248 -4.26 -14.78 -9.24
N ILE A 249 -3.37 -13.85 -8.91
CA ILE A 249 -2.03 -13.81 -9.51
C ILE A 249 -1.24 -15.01 -8.95
N THR A 250 -1.55 -16.20 -9.45
CA THR A 250 -0.71 -17.39 -9.31
C THR A 250 0.43 -17.24 -10.31
N SER A 251 1.62 -16.92 -9.80
CA SER A 251 2.86 -17.06 -10.56
C SER A 251 3.33 -18.50 -10.47
N THR A 252 3.70 -19.09 -11.60
CA THR A 252 4.19 -20.46 -11.68
C THR A 252 5.61 -20.55 -11.11
N SER A 253 5.90 -21.69 -10.49
CA SER A 253 7.24 -22.05 -10.01
C SER A 253 8.17 -22.24 -11.19
N ILE A 254 9.38 -21.67 -11.13
CA ILE A 254 10.48 -22.09 -12.02
C ILE A 254 10.88 -23.49 -11.53
N SER A 255 10.35 -24.53 -12.19
CA SER A 255 10.91 -25.88 -12.10
C SER A 255 12.25 -25.88 -12.83
N SER A 256 13.29 -26.31 -12.12
CA SER A 256 14.63 -26.56 -12.64
C SER A 256 14.58 -27.50 -13.85
N VAL A 257 15.14 -27.04 -14.97
CA VAL A 257 15.63 -27.92 -16.03
C VAL A 257 17.14 -27.97 -15.88
N SER A 258 17.66 -29.21 -15.93
CA SER A 258 19.01 -29.73 -15.60
C SER A 258 19.36 -29.83 -14.12
#